data_AF-A0A349H497-F1
#
_entry.id   AF-A0A349H497-F1
#
_cell.length_a   1.000
_cell.length_b   1.000
_cell.length_c   1.000
_cell.angle_alpha   90.00
_cell.angle_beta   90.00
_cell.angle_gamma   90.00
#
_symmetry.space_group_name_H-M   'P 1'
#
loop_
_entity.id
_entity.type
_entity.pdbx_description
1 polymer ?
#
loop_
_entity_poly.entity_id
_entity_poly.type
_entity_poly.pdbx_seq_one_letter_code
_entity_poly.pdbx_strand_id
1 'polypeptide(L)'
;TLTIGQGDFGGGNYQGSIQGTNGKITKTGTSTITLSGTNTYTGVSTISGGMLQFAKQISLYNNTPGSWTKGNIVVNSGGTLALNVGGTGEFTAGNVTTLLGNLTANISNNGLRSGAAVAFDTSNASPATFTLASAIANSSGTGSGAIGVKKLGANTLVLAGTNTYTGGTTVNAGTLQVASINALPGFNVASRVSVSSSATLAVQAGGVGEWSSGDIDSLLGATPAAFASGSTFGIVVSTNNSFSYANNIGATQEDKSFVKSGDGTLTLSGANTYTGTTTINGGTLVLGADSTLPAANAVILAGGTLQMGSYSNAVGTLTVTGTNTIAVGTGTLRFANSAGATWTGSLVLTGALGANSIQFGTTSGGLSQAQLARITINGNEVFINGSGYIAMVPGGTVFRFW
;
A
#
# COMPACT_ATOMS: atom_id res chain seq x y z
N THR A 1 8.73 31.36 -23.11
CA THR A 1 9.01 30.18 -22.27
C THR A 1 8.66 30.53 -20.85
N LEU A 2 7.87 29.71 -20.17
CA LEU A 2 7.60 29.81 -18.73
C LEU A 2 8.51 28.82 -18.00
N THR A 3 9.46 29.33 -17.22
CA THR A 3 10.35 28.50 -16.38
C THR A 3 9.81 28.46 -14.95
N ILE A 4 9.64 27.27 -14.41
CA ILE A 4 9.07 27.02 -13.08
C ILE A 4 10.02 26.16 -12.22
N GLY A 5 9.92 26.31 -10.90
CA GLY A 5 10.69 25.53 -9.92
C GLY A 5 12.12 26.03 -9.65
N GLN A 6 12.49 27.23 -10.11
CA GLN A 6 13.76 27.88 -9.75
C GLN A 6 13.81 28.21 -8.24
N GLY A 7 14.90 27.85 -7.55
CA GLY A 7 15.21 28.31 -6.20
C GLY A 7 14.76 27.45 -5.01
N ASP A 8 14.34 26.19 -5.21
CA ASP A 8 14.00 25.22 -4.13
C ASP A 8 13.05 25.74 -3.03
N PHE A 9 12.18 26.72 -3.34
CA PHE A 9 11.21 27.31 -2.40
C PHE A 9 9.99 26.43 -2.10
N GLY A 10 10.18 25.13 -1.86
CA GLY A 10 9.13 24.26 -1.32
C GLY A 10 7.93 24.01 -2.24
N GLY A 11 8.14 23.69 -3.51
CA GLY A 11 7.06 23.28 -4.43
C GLY A 11 5.94 24.31 -4.62
N GLY A 12 4.84 23.92 -5.28
CA GLY A 12 3.70 24.82 -5.46
C GLY A 12 2.62 24.30 -6.40
N ASN A 13 1.39 24.80 -6.23
CA ASN A 13 0.24 24.49 -7.09
C ASN A 13 -0.14 25.72 -7.94
N TYR A 14 -0.14 25.58 -9.27
CA TYR A 14 -0.61 26.60 -10.21
C TYR A 14 -1.96 26.19 -10.80
N GLN A 15 -2.99 26.92 -10.39
CA GLN A 15 -4.38 26.66 -10.78
C GLN A 15 -4.83 27.45 -12.02
N GLY A 16 -4.03 28.43 -12.46
CA GLY A 16 -4.33 29.24 -13.64
C GLY A 16 -4.19 28.46 -14.95
N SER A 17 -4.60 29.07 -16.05
CA SER A 17 -4.34 28.55 -17.39
C SER A 17 -2.94 28.97 -17.87
N ILE A 18 -2.29 28.09 -18.62
CA ILE A 18 -1.09 28.38 -19.39
C ILE A 18 -1.47 28.27 -20.86
N GLN A 19 -1.29 29.35 -21.60
CA GLN A 19 -1.79 29.49 -22.97
C GLN A 19 -0.69 30.04 -23.87
N GLY A 20 -0.84 29.87 -25.19
CA GLY A 20 0.00 30.50 -26.19
C GLY A 20 0.51 29.54 -27.26
N THR A 21 0.36 29.95 -28.52
CA THR A 21 0.92 29.25 -29.68
C THR A 21 2.44 29.19 -29.55
N ASN A 22 3.01 27.98 -29.63
CA ASN A 22 4.42 27.69 -29.41
C ASN A 22 4.93 28.03 -27.99
N GLY A 23 4.03 28.32 -27.04
CA GLY A 23 4.36 28.53 -25.63
C GLY A 23 4.98 27.28 -25.03
N LYS A 24 6.12 27.43 -24.35
CA LYS A 24 6.91 26.34 -23.76
C LYS A 24 6.90 26.41 -22.23
N ILE A 25 6.93 25.25 -21.57
CA ILE A 25 7.13 25.14 -20.13
C ILE A 25 8.48 24.48 -19.86
N THR A 26 9.23 24.98 -18.88
CA THR A 26 10.47 24.35 -18.41
C THR A 26 10.47 24.24 -16.90
N LYS A 27 10.39 23.00 -16.38
CA LYS A 27 10.51 22.69 -14.96
C LYS A 27 11.97 22.40 -14.60
N THR A 28 12.48 23.12 -13.61
CA THR A 28 13.84 23.01 -13.05
C THR A 28 13.78 22.87 -11.53
N GLY A 29 14.92 22.69 -10.86
CA GLY A 29 15.00 22.52 -9.40
C GLY A 29 14.45 21.17 -8.91
N THR A 30 14.57 20.92 -7.61
CA THR A 30 14.25 19.59 -7.02
C THR A 30 12.77 19.42 -6.63
N SER A 31 12.05 20.54 -6.49
CA SER A 31 10.69 20.57 -5.98
C SER A 31 9.63 19.95 -6.90
N THR A 32 8.43 19.74 -6.36
CA THR A 32 7.22 19.41 -7.12
C THR A 32 6.45 20.68 -7.48
N ILE A 33 6.12 20.85 -8.75
CA ILE A 33 5.14 21.85 -9.21
C ILE A 33 3.93 21.13 -9.78
N THR A 34 2.75 21.46 -9.29
CA THR A 34 1.48 20.91 -9.76
C THR A 34 0.76 21.93 -10.64
N LEU A 35 0.34 21.50 -11.82
CA LEU A 35 -0.51 22.27 -12.73
C LEU A 35 -1.92 21.68 -12.67
N SER A 36 -2.92 22.50 -12.32
CA SER A 36 -4.31 22.04 -12.20
C SER A 36 -5.31 22.78 -13.11
N GLY A 37 -4.93 23.93 -13.67
CA GLY A 37 -5.76 24.67 -14.61
C GLY A 37 -5.81 24.05 -16.00
N THR A 38 -6.67 24.62 -16.85
CA THR A 38 -6.80 24.26 -18.27
C THR A 38 -5.65 24.86 -19.07
N ASN A 39 -4.83 24.02 -19.71
CA ASN A 39 -3.61 24.49 -20.36
C ASN A 39 -3.62 24.26 -21.88
N THR A 40 -3.65 25.33 -22.67
CA THR A 40 -3.80 25.32 -24.14
C THR A 40 -2.53 25.70 -24.90
N TYR A 41 -1.39 25.83 -24.22
CA TYR A 41 -0.10 26.04 -24.88
C TYR A 41 0.23 24.88 -25.83
N THR A 42 0.92 25.16 -26.93
CA THR A 42 1.23 24.15 -27.97
C THR A 42 2.70 23.79 -28.11
N GLY A 43 3.59 24.53 -27.44
CA GLY A 43 5.03 24.25 -27.46
C GLY A 43 5.44 23.17 -26.45
N VAL A 44 6.75 22.93 -26.38
CA VAL A 44 7.35 21.84 -25.60
C VAL A 44 7.26 22.10 -24.08
N SER A 45 6.88 21.08 -23.33
CA SER A 45 7.04 20.93 -21.89
C SER A 45 8.30 20.12 -21.58
N THR A 46 9.28 20.77 -20.96
CA THR A 46 10.55 20.16 -20.55
C THR A 46 10.63 20.04 -19.03
N ILE A 47 10.91 18.85 -18.53
CA ILE A 47 11.22 18.59 -17.11
C ILE A 47 12.70 18.29 -17.02
N SER A 48 13.47 19.30 -16.59
CA SER A 48 14.93 19.19 -16.42
C SER A 48 15.34 18.66 -15.04
N GLY A 49 14.45 18.70 -14.06
CA GLY A 49 14.68 18.18 -12.71
C GLY A 49 13.43 18.28 -11.83
N GLY A 50 13.44 17.55 -10.72
CA GLY A 50 12.31 17.50 -9.78
C GLY A 50 11.06 16.88 -10.41
N MET A 51 9.88 17.31 -9.97
CA MET A 51 8.60 16.75 -10.42
C MET A 51 7.70 17.83 -11.03
N LEU A 52 7.13 17.55 -12.21
CA LEU A 52 6.01 18.32 -12.76
C LEU A 52 4.78 17.42 -12.74
N GLN A 53 3.79 17.80 -11.93
CA GLN A 53 2.56 17.07 -11.71
C GLN A 53 1.41 17.70 -12.46
N PHE A 54 0.60 16.89 -13.13
CA PHE A 54 -0.63 17.32 -13.79
C PHE A 54 -1.83 16.78 -13.01
N ALA A 55 -2.59 17.68 -12.39
CA ALA A 55 -3.68 17.30 -11.49
C ALA A 55 -4.93 16.83 -12.23
N LYS A 56 -5.14 17.28 -13.47
CA LYS A 56 -6.29 16.91 -14.32
C LYS A 56 -5.82 16.61 -15.74
N GLN A 57 -6.64 15.88 -16.49
CA GLN A 57 -6.38 15.61 -17.92
C GLN A 57 -6.20 16.91 -18.72
N ILE A 58 -7.04 17.91 -18.43
CA ILE A 58 -7.01 19.24 -19.06
C ILE A 58 -5.77 20.06 -18.71
N SER A 59 -5.03 19.69 -17.67
CA SER A 59 -3.79 20.35 -17.29
C SER A 59 -2.63 19.97 -18.21
N LEU A 60 -2.73 18.86 -18.94
CA LEU A 60 -1.74 18.44 -19.94
C LEU A 60 -2.29 18.66 -21.36
N TYR A 61 -1.89 19.75 -22.00
CA TYR A 61 -2.31 20.11 -23.36
C TYR A 61 -3.84 20.04 -23.56
N ASN A 62 -4.59 20.54 -22.58
CA ASN A 62 -6.05 20.60 -22.60
C ASN A 62 -6.72 19.26 -22.95
N ASN A 63 -6.17 18.15 -22.44
CA ASN A 63 -6.65 16.81 -22.76
C ASN A 63 -6.70 16.54 -24.28
N THR A 64 -5.65 16.91 -25.01
CA THR A 64 -5.50 16.63 -26.44
C THR A 64 -4.44 15.53 -26.63
N PRO A 65 -4.81 14.23 -26.70
CA PRO A 65 -3.84 13.13 -26.80
C PRO A 65 -2.89 13.22 -27.99
N GLY A 66 -3.32 13.82 -29.11
CA GLY A 66 -2.44 14.10 -30.26
C GLY A 66 -1.28 15.04 -29.95
N SER A 67 -1.35 15.81 -28.86
CA SER A 67 -0.27 16.66 -28.37
C SER A 67 0.60 15.99 -27.32
N TRP A 68 0.21 14.81 -26.81
CA TRP A 68 0.98 14.02 -25.84
C TRP A 68 2.08 13.21 -26.54
N THR A 69 2.99 13.88 -27.21
CA THR A 69 4.03 13.25 -28.02
C THR A 69 5.40 13.51 -27.41
N LYS A 70 6.36 12.65 -27.72
CA LYS A 70 7.78 12.88 -27.40
C LYS A 70 8.33 14.20 -27.94
N GLY A 71 7.74 14.75 -29.01
CA GLY A 71 8.12 16.07 -29.54
C GLY A 71 7.68 17.23 -28.62
N ASN A 72 6.59 17.04 -27.89
CA ASN A 72 6.01 18.05 -27.01
C ASN A 72 6.38 17.83 -25.53
N ILE A 73 6.67 16.61 -25.10
CA ILE A 73 6.98 16.30 -23.70
C ILE A 73 8.39 15.72 -23.64
N VAL A 74 9.27 16.37 -22.88
CA VAL A 74 10.65 15.94 -22.66
C VAL A 74 10.91 15.85 -21.17
N VAL A 75 11.28 14.67 -20.69
CA VAL A 75 11.65 14.41 -19.30
C VAL A 75 13.11 13.97 -19.30
N ASN A 76 13.97 14.82 -18.77
CA ASN A 76 15.41 14.56 -18.67
C ASN A 76 15.71 13.63 -17.49
N SER A 77 16.95 13.12 -17.45
CA SER A 77 17.45 12.36 -16.30
C SER A 77 17.24 13.12 -14.99
N GLY A 78 16.71 12.45 -13.97
CA GLY A 78 16.35 13.05 -12.68
C GLY A 78 15.01 13.82 -12.68
N GLY A 79 14.39 14.04 -13.84
CA GLY A 79 13.05 14.61 -13.96
C GLY A 79 11.95 13.56 -13.75
N THR A 80 10.83 13.98 -13.16
CA THR A 80 9.64 13.14 -12.95
C THR A 80 8.40 13.78 -13.58
N LEU A 81 7.75 13.06 -14.49
CA LEU A 81 6.39 13.38 -14.97
C LEU A 81 5.37 12.72 -14.05
N ALA A 82 4.57 13.50 -13.33
CA ALA A 82 3.57 13.00 -12.39
C ALA A 82 2.15 13.26 -12.89
N LEU A 83 1.26 12.29 -12.66
CA LEU A 83 -0.15 12.37 -13.03
C LEU A 83 -1.01 12.05 -11.81
N ASN A 84 -2.02 12.88 -11.53
CA ASN A 84 -3.10 12.40 -10.68
C ASN A 84 -3.96 11.40 -11.46
N VAL A 85 -4.39 10.33 -10.81
CA VAL A 85 -5.09 9.23 -11.47
C VAL A 85 -6.31 8.77 -10.69
N GLY A 86 -7.36 8.39 -11.42
CA GLY A 86 -8.54 7.72 -10.88
C GLY A 86 -9.58 8.62 -10.22
N GLY A 87 -9.30 9.88 -9.93
CA GLY A 87 -10.28 10.85 -9.45
C GLY A 87 -11.10 11.51 -10.58
N THR A 88 -12.10 12.31 -10.20
CA THR A 88 -12.93 13.05 -11.14
C THR A 88 -12.09 14.01 -12.00
N GLY A 89 -12.13 13.85 -13.32
CA GLY A 89 -11.36 14.65 -14.29
C GLY A 89 -9.84 14.38 -14.29
N GLU A 90 -9.37 13.41 -13.50
CA GLU A 90 -7.98 12.97 -13.45
C GLU A 90 -7.69 11.92 -14.52
N PHE A 91 -6.42 11.55 -14.71
CA PHE A 91 -6.05 10.63 -15.79
C PHE A 91 -6.63 9.23 -15.57
N THR A 92 -7.26 8.69 -16.60
CA THR A 92 -7.73 7.29 -16.64
C THR A 92 -6.58 6.34 -17.01
N ALA A 93 -6.76 5.03 -16.79
CA ALA A 93 -5.81 4.03 -17.25
C ALA A 93 -5.60 4.07 -18.78
N GLY A 94 -6.65 4.39 -19.54
CA GLY A 94 -6.56 4.62 -20.98
C GLY A 94 -5.66 5.81 -21.32
N ASN A 95 -5.81 6.93 -20.62
CA ASN A 95 -4.95 8.10 -20.84
C ASN A 95 -3.48 7.80 -20.54
N VAL A 96 -3.20 7.12 -19.41
CA VAL A 96 -1.84 6.71 -19.05
C VAL A 96 -1.24 5.81 -20.13
N THR A 97 -2.00 4.84 -20.64
CA THR A 97 -1.57 3.95 -21.71
C THR A 97 -1.20 4.70 -22.99
N THR A 98 -2.07 5.62 -23.44
CA THR A 98 -1.80 6.46 -24.62
C THR A 98 -0.56 7.33 -24.42
N LEU A 99 -0.44 7.99 -23.26
CA LEU A 99 0.70 8.86 -22.96
C LEU A 99 2.00 8.07 -22.95
N LEU A 100 2.11 6.98 -22.19
CA LEU A 100 3.34 6.21 -22.10
C LEU A 100 3.73 5.59 -23.44
N GLY A 101 2.76 5.08 -24.22
CA GLY A 101 3.01 4.58 -25.57
C GLY A 101 3.64 5.64 -26.49
N ASN A 102 3.16 6.89 -26.40
CA ASN A 102 3.68 8.00 -27.19
C ASN A 102 5.04 8.55 -26.71
N LEU A 103 5.39 8.35 -25.43
CA LEU A 103 6.59 8.94 -24.81
C LEU A 103 7.78 7.98 -24.69
N THR A 104 7.58 6.67 -24.88
CA THR A 104 8.63 5.66 -24.69
C THR A 104 9.23 5.16 -26.01
N ALA A 105 8.48 5.11 -27.11
CA ALA A 105 8.96 4.50 -28.34
C ALA A 105 9.71 5.46 -29.29
N ASN A 106 10.83 4.99 -29.84
CA ASN A 106 11.60 5.63 -30.91
C ASN A 106 12.01 7.08 -30.58
N ILE A 107 12.38 7.36 -29.32
CA ILE A 107 12.73 8.71 -28.89
C ILE A 107 14.05 9.17 -29.51
N SER A 108 14.14 10.47 -29.82
CA SER A 108 15.32 11.10 -30.45
C SER A 108 15.78 12.26 -29.57
N ASN A 109 16.27 11.94 -28.37
CA ASN A 109 16.63 12.87 -27.29
C ASN A 109 15.43 13.66 -26.70
N ASN A 110 14.23 13.13 -26.83
CA ASN A 110 12.97 13.71 -26.37
C ASN A 110 12.09 12.63 -25.68
N GLY A 111 10.86 12.91 -25.24
CA GLY A 111 10.08 11.92 -24.49
C GLY A 111 10.65 11.61 -23.09
N LEU A 112 10.49 10.37 -22.61
CA LEU A 112 11.10 9.90 -21.36
C LEU A 112 12.55 9.44 -21.60
N ARG A 113 13.53 10.28 -21.26
CA ARG A 113 14.95 9.97 -21.47
C ARG A 113 15.48 9.00 -20.41
N SER A 114 16.66 8.41 -20.64
CA SER A 114 17.32 7.57 -19.65
C SER A 114 17.46 8.29 -18.30
N GLY A 115 17.04 7.62 -17.22
CA GLY A 115 17.05 8.17 -15.86
C GLY A 115 15.86 9.07 -15.52
N ALA A 116 14.89 9.23 -16.43
CA ALA A 116 13.61 9.88 -16.13
C ALA A 116 12.70 8.96 -15.31
N ALA A 117 11.71 9.54 -14.65
CA ALA A 117 10.68 8.79 -13.94
C ALA A 117 9.26 9.23 -14.34
N VAL A 118 8.32 8.30 -14.17
CA VAL A 118 6.87 8.58 -14.17
C VAL A 118 6.30 8.34 -12.79
N ALA A 119 5.34 9.16 -12.38
CA ALA A 119 4.69 9.03 -11.09
C ALA A 119 3.17 9.05 -11.21
N PHE A 120 2.52 8.27 -10.36
CA PHE A 120 1.07 8.18 -10.29
C PHE A 120 0.60 8.55 -8.89
N ASP A 121 -0.17 9.63 -8.80
CA ASP A 121 -0.77 10.12 -7.56
C ASP A 121 -2.22 9.68 -7.48
N THR A 122 -2.51 8.78 -6.54
CA THR A 122 -3.84 8.22 -6.35
C THR A 122 -4.68 8.97 -5.32
N SER A 123 -4.23 10.12 -4.81
CA SER A 123 -4.87 10.80 -3.66
C SER A 123 -6.39 10.99 -3.78
N ASN A 124 -6.90 11.20 -4.99
CA ASN A 124 -8.32 11.41 -5.25
C ASN A 124 -9.00 10.24 -5.98
N ALA A 125 -8.33 9.08 -6.11
CA ALA A 125 -8.90 7.91 -6.76
C ALA A 125 -10.24 7.51 -6.13
N SER A 126 -11.26 7.32 -6.96
CA SER A 126 -12.60 6.88 -6.53
C SER A 126 -13.10 5.74 -7.42
N PRO A 127 -13.27 4.49 -6.91
CA PRO A 127 -12.96 4.05 -5.53
C PRO A 127 -11.47 4.24 -5.21
N ALA A 128 -11.05 4.10 -3.94
CA ALA A 128 -9.69 4.32 -3.43
C ALA A 128 -8.59 3.36 -3.99
N THR A 129 -8.76 2.92 -5.23
CA THR A 129 -7.88 2.05 -6.00
C THR A 129 -7.87 2.52 -7.45
N PHE A 130 -6.68 2.67 -8.03
CA PHE A 130 -6.48 2.85 -9.46
C PHE A 130 -5.65 1.68 -10.02
N THR A 131 -6.16 0.99 -11.04
CA THR A 131 -5.48 -0.16 -11.66
C THR A 131 -4.87 0.22 -13.00
N LEU A 132 -3.57 -0.05 -13.15
CA LEU A 132 -2.84 0.07 -14.41
C LEU A 132 -2.47 -1.32 -14.94
N ALA A 133 -3.25 -1.78 -15.92
CA ALA A 133 -3.06 -3.07 -16.57
C ALA A 133 -2.12 -3.01 -17.79
N SER A 134 -1.80 -1.81 -18.29
CA SER A 134 -0.86 -1.65 -19.39
C SER A 134 0.58 -1.77 -18.91
N ALA A 135 1.43 -2.30 -19.79
CA ALA A 135 2.85 -2.43 -19.54
C ALA A 135 3.53 -1.06 -19.49
N ILE A 136 4.37 -0.86 -18.50
CA ILE A 136 5.37 0.20 -18.43
C ILE A 136 6.69 -0.41 -18.94
N ALA A 137 7.26 0.20 -19.98
CA ALA A 137 8.49 -0.24 -20.61
C ALA A 137 9.56 0.86 -20.56
N ASN A 138 10.83 0.47 -20.64
CA ASN A 138 11.90 1.44 -20.93
C ASN A 138 11.62 2.20 -22.22
N SER A 139 12.24 3.38 -22.35
CA SER A 139 12.23 4.07 -23.62
C SER A 139 13.23 3.46 -24.61
N SER A 140 12.93 3.54 -25.90
CA SER A 140 13.78 3.08 -27.01
C SER A 140 14.21 4.24 -27.92
N GLY A 141 15.35 4.13 -28.61
CA GLY A 141 15.89 5.17 -29.50
C GLY A 141 17.09 5.95 -28.92
N THR A 142 17.51 7.03 -29.57
CA THR A 142 18.66 7.82 -29.14
C THR A 142 18.32 8.65 -27.89
N GLY A 143 19.13 8.54 -26.83
CA GLY A 143 18.89 9.20 -25.54
C GLY A 143 17.88 8.49 -24.63
N SER A 144 17.46 7.29 -25.02
CA SER A 144 16.54 6.43 -24.28
C SER A 144 17.25 5.58 -23.23
N GLY A 145 16.47 4.92 -22.36
CA GLY A 145 17.02 3.99 -21.38
C GLY A 145 16.05 3.65 -20.25
N ALA A 146 16.63 3.36 -19.09
CA ALA A 146 15.89 2.98 -17.90
C ALA A 146 14.94 4.08 -17.47
N ILE A 147 13.67 3.73 -17.24
CA ILE A 147 12.69 4.64 -16.62
C ILE A 147 12.33 4.17 -15.22
N GLY A 148 12.21 5.12 -14.29
CA GLY A 148 11.72 4.86 -12.93
C GLY A 148 10.21 5.00 -12.80
N VAL A 149 9.63 4.34 -11.81
CA VAL A 149 8.20 4.40 -11.48
C VAL A 149 8.04 4.86 -10.04
N LYS A 150 7.16 5.84 -9.80
CA LYS A 150 6.86 6.32 -8.45
C LYS A 150 5.37 6.22 -8.14
N LYS A 151 5.04 5.74 -6.95
CA LYS A 151 3.69 5.72 -6.39
C LYS A 151 3.55 6.85 -5.37
N LEU A 152 2.65 7.78 -5.64
CA LEU A 152 2.27 8.92 -4.80
C LEU A 152 0.80 8.79 -4.34
N GLY A 153 0.40 9.65 -3.41
CA GLY A 153 -0.97 9.71 -2.91
C GLY A 153 -1.37 8.57 -1.97
N ALA A 154 -2.39 8.81 -1.14
CA ALA A 154 -2.75 7.95 -0.02
C ALA A 154 -3.42 6.61 -0.42
N ASN A 155 -4.08 6.56 -1.56
CA ASN A 155 -4.88 5.41 -2.00
C ASN A 155 -4.03 4.33 -2.69
N THR A 156 -4.66 3.25 -3.17
CA THR A 156 -3.96 2.13 -3.80
C THR A 156 -3.71 2.35 -5.30
N LEU A 157 -2.49 2.07 -5.76
CA LEU A 157 -2.18 1.81 -7.17
C LEU A 157 -1.97 0.31 -7.34
N VAL A 158 -2.72 -0.32 -8.23
CA VAL A 158 -2.49 -1.71 -8.64
C VAL A 158 -1.70 -1.70 -9.94
N LEU A 159 -0.46 -2.21 -9.93
CA LEU A 159 0.26 -2.56 -11.15
C LEU A 159 -0.10 -4.00 -11.53
N ALA A 160 -0.76 -4.15 -12.68
CA ALA A 160 -1.19 -5.44 -13.19
C ALA A 160 -0.57 -5.78 -14.56
N GLY A 161 -0.02 -4.80 -15.27
CA GLY A 161 0.66 -5.03 -16.54
C GLY A 161 1.99 -5.77 -16.39
N THR A 162 2.36 -6.53 -17.42
CA THR A 162 3.70 -7.13 -17.56
C THR A 162 4.70 -6.03 -17.90
N ASN A 163 5.45 -5.58 -16.90
CA ASN A 163 6.32 -4.43 -16.99
C ASN A 163 7.76 -4.85 -17.37
N THR A 164 8.42 -4.04 -18.20
CA THR A 164 9.79 -4.28 -18.68
C THR A 164 10.75 -3.14 -18.36
N TYR A 165 10.31 -2.13 -17.59
CA TYR A 165 11.18 -1.05 -17.15
C TYR A 165 12.30 -1.57 -16.21
N THR A 166 13.47 -0.97 -16.34
CA THR A 166 14.67 -1.35 -15.56
C THR A 166 15.08 -0.30 -14.54
N GLY A 167 14.45 0.88 -14.52
CA GLY A 167 14.69 1.88 -13.48
C GLY A 167 14.05 1.48 -12.15
N GLY A 168 14.32 2.26 -11.09
CA GLY A 168 13.80 1.98 -9.76
C GLY A 168 12.30 2.19 -9.62
N THR A 169 11.68 1.43 -8.72
CA THR A 169 10.30 1.63 -8.24
C THR A 169 10.33 2.21 -6.84
N THR A 170 9.70 3.37 -6.65
CA THR A 170 9.59 4.03 -5.34
C THR A 170 8.14 4.15 -4.92
N VAL A 171 7.80 3.64 -3.74
CA VAL A 171 6.52 3.86 -3.08
C VAL A 171 6.70 4.99 -2.09
N ASN A 172 6.26 6.19 -2.45
CA ASN A 172 6.39 7.37 -1.61
C ASN A 172 5.23 7.51 -0.61
N ALA A 173 4.01 7.10 -1.01
CA ALA A 173 2.82 7.18 -0.15
C ALA A 173 1.75 6.16 -0.58
N GLY A 174 0.86 5.83 0.36
CA GLY A 174 -0.24 4.90 0.15
C GLY A 174 0.25 3.49 -0.18
N THR A 175 -0.55 2.75 -0.95
CA THR A 175 -0.26 1.35 -1.28
C THR A 175 0.11 1.19 -2.75
N LEU A 176 1.26 0.57 -3.03
CA LEU A 176 1.53 -0.07 -4.31
C LEU A 176 1.19 -1.56 -4.17
N GLN A 177 0.15 -2.01 -4.86
CA GLN A 177 -0.19 -3.43 -4.98
C GLN A 177 0.34 -3.96 -6.31
N VAL A 178 1.06 -5.09 -6.27
CA VAL A 178 1.64 -5.73 -7.46
C VAL A 178 0.96 -7.07 -7.70
N ALA A 179 0.23 -7.17 -8.82
CA ALA A 179 -0.65 -8.29 -9.10
C ALA A 179 0.09 -9.58 -9.49
N SER A 180 1.33 -9.47 -9.95
CA SER A 180 2.19 -10.60 -10.32
C SER A 180 3.67 -10.21 -10.21
N ILE A 181 4.58 -11.17 -10.33
CA ILE A 181 6.03 -10.92 -10.36
C ILE A 181 6.43 -10.01 -11.53
N ASN A 182 5.74 -10.14 -12.66
CA ASN A 182 6.01 -9.36 -13.87
C ASN A 182 5.51 -7.93 -13.76
N ALA A 183 4.65 -7.63 -12.78
CA ALA A 183 4.24 -6.25 -12.48
C ALA A 183 5.35 -5.43 -11.78
N LEU A 184 6.35 -6.09 -11.17
CA LEU A 184 7.45 -5.43 -10.47
C LEU A 184 8.80 -5.96 -10.95
N PRO A 185 9.24 -5.65 -12.18
CA PRO A 185 10.50 -6.15 -12.72
C PRO A 185 11.68 -5.78 -11.81
N GLY A 186 12.57 -6.76 -11.58
CA GLY A 186 13.77 -6.63 -10.75
C GLY A 186 13.53 -6.35 -9.27
N PHE A 187 12.39 -6.80 -8.74
CA PHE A 187 12.11 -6.84 -7.30
C PHE A 187 13.21 -7.54 -6.47
N ASN A 188 13.95 -8.45 -7.10
CA ASN A 188 15.04 -9.23 -6.53
C ASN A 188 16.43 -8.59 -6.75
N VAL A 189 16.50 -7.33 -7.19
CA VAL A 189 17.75 -6.60 -7.39
C VAL A 189 17.87 -5.50 -6.33
N ALA A 190 19.01 -5.43 -5.66
CA ALA A 190 19.26 -4.45 -4.62
C ALA A 190 18.98 -3.02 -5.09
N SER A 191 18.34 -2.21 -4.24
CA SER A 191 17.96 -0.82 -4.49
C SER A 191 17.01 -0.57 -5.68
N ARG A 192 16.50 -1.60 -6.37
CA ARG A 192 15.49 -1.42 -7.42
C ARG A 192 14.10 -1.10 -6.89
N VAL A 193 13.82 -1.46 -5.64
CA VAL A 193 12.56 -1.16 -4.96
C VAL A 193 12.87 -0.34 -3.72
N SER A 194 12.07 0.69 -3.47
CA SER A 194 12.14 1.52 -2.26
C SER A 194 10.72 1.84 -1.79
N VAL A 195 10.48 1.77 -0.49
CA VAL A 195 9.19 1.96 0.19
C VAL A 195 9.45 2.92 1.34
N SER A 196 8.86 4.11 1.24
CA SER A 196 9.05 5.18 2.21
C SER A 196 8.31 4.86 3.52
N SER A 197 8.64 5.58 4.60
CA SER A 197 7.89 5.52 5.85
C SER A 197 6.40 5.75 5.60
N SER A 198 5.54 4.98 6.26
CA SER A 198 4.07 4.99 6.09
C SER A 198 3.54 4.56 4.72
N ALA A 199 4.40 4.20 3.77
CA ALA A 199 3.99 3.61 2.50
C ALA A 199 3.92 2.08 2.60
N THR A 200 3.10 1.46 1.74
CA THR A 200 2.90 0.01 1.69
C THR A 200 3.28 -0.55 0.33
N LEU A 201 4.11 -1.59 0.31
CA LEU A 201 4.24 -2.49 -0.85
C LEU A 201 3.47 -3.79 -0.54
N ALA A 202 2.45 -4.07 -1.33
CA ALA A 202 1.61 -5.25 -1.17
C ALA A 202 1.74 -6.19 -2.39
N VAL A 203 1.97 -7.47 -2.15
CA VAL A 203 2.08 -8.49 -3.21
C VAL A 203 0.82 -9.35 -3.23
N GLN A 204 0.33 -9.66 -4.44
CA GLN A 204 -0.78 -10.59 -4.63
C GLN A 204 -0.24 -12.04 -4.59
N ALA A 205 -0.87 -12.93 -3.82
CA ALA A 205 -0.44 -14.33 -3.69
C ALA A 205 -1.62 -15.31 -3.52
N GLY A 206 -1.38 -16.58 -3.83
CA GLY A 206 -2.32 -17.70 -3.70
C GLY A 206 -3.05 -18.10 -4.99
N GLY A 207 -2.96 -17.30 -6.04
CA GLY A 207 -3.47 -17.60 -7.38
C GLY A 207 -2.39 -18.03 -8.39
N VAL A 208 -2.83 -18.43 -9.58
CA VAL A 208 -1.94 -18.82 -10.69
C VAL A 208 -1.23 -17.60 -11.27
N GLY A 209 0.10 -17.64 -11.37
CA GLY A 209 0.91 -16.53 -11.90
C GLY A 209 1.11 -15.37 -10.91
N GLU A 210 0.62 -15.52 -9.69
CA GLU A 210 0.84 -14.60 -8.57
C GLU A 210 2.17 -14.92 -7.86
N TRP A 211 2.50 -14.17 -6.81
CA TRP A 211 3.76 -14.33 -6.08
C TRP A 211 3.81 -15.66 -5.32
N SER A 212 4.94 -16.37 -5.45
CA SER A 212 5.26 -17.55 -4.63
C SER A 212 5.97 -17.15 -3.33
N SER A 213 6.13 -18.09 -2.41
CA SER A 213 6.95 -17.88 -1.19
C SER A 213 8.40 -17.51 -1.55
N GLY A 214 9.00 -18.19 -2.53
CA GLY A 214 10.37 -17.91 -2.97
C GLY A 214 10.56 -16.53 -3.61
N ASP A 215 9.52 -16.00 -4.27
CA ASP A 215 9.54 -14.63 -4.80
C ASP A 215 9.50 -13.60 -3.67
N ILE A 216 8.67 -13.85 -2.65
CA ILE A 216 8.60 -13.01 -1.45
C ILE A 216 9.93 -13.05 -0.70
N ASP A 217 10.54 -14.23 -0.54
CA ASP A 217 11.86 -14.36 0.08
C ASP A 217 12.92 -13.59 -0.70
N SER A 218 12.89 -13.66 -2.03
CA SER A 218 13.80 -12.92 -2.90
C SER A 218 13.59 -11.42 -2.78
N LEU A 219 12.35 -10.93 -2.71
CA LEU A 219 12.05 -9.52 -2.46
C LEU A 219 12.61 -9.08 -1.09
N LEU A 220 12.27 -9.79 -0.02
CA LEU A 220 12.64 -9.41 1.35
C LEU A 220 14.15 -9.60 1.64
N GLY A 221 14.79 -10.56 0.97
CA GLY A 221 16.21 -10.87 1.10
C GLY A 221 17.13 -10.03 0.22
N ALA A 222 16.74 -9.74 -1.03
CA ALA A 222 17.54 -8.90 -1.94
C ALA A 222 17.47 -7.41 -1.59
N THR A 223 16.53 -7.00 -0.74
CA THR A 223 16.29 -5.59 -0.43
C THR A 223 16.28 -5.24 1.06
N PRO A 224 17.37 -5.49 1.82
CA PRO A 224 17.50 -4.98 3.18
C PRO A 224 17.40 -3.45 3.28
N ALA A 225 17.51 -2.70 2.18
CA ALA A 225 17.36 -1.24 2.15
C ALA A 225 16.10 -0.74 1.42
N ALA A 226 15.18 -1.64 0.99
CA ALA A 226 13.96 -1.20 0.31
C ALA A 226 12.96 -0.56 1.28
N PHE A 227 12.79 -1.11 2.47
CA PHE A 227 11.72 -0.71 3.39
C PHE A 227 12.24 0.27 4.43
N ALA A 228 11.92 1.56 4.33
CA ALA A 228 12.28 2.52 5.37
C ALA A 228 11.60 2.17 6.71
N SER A 229 12.17 2.62 7.83
CA SER A 229 11.54 2.48 9.15
C SER A 229 10.11 3.06 9.13
N GLY A 230 9.14 2.31 9.66
CA GLY A 230 7.72 2.67 9.63
C GLY A 230 7.00 2.43 8.29
N SER A 231 7.64 1.77 7.31
CA SER A 231 6.95 1.27 6.11
C SER A 231 6.19 -0.03 6.37
N THR A 232 5.40 -0.50 5.41
CA THR A 232 4.58 -1.71 5.53
C THR A 232 4.81 -2.68 4.37
N PHE A 233 4.97 -3.96 4.68
CA PHE A 233 4.87 -5.04 3.69
C PHE A 233 3.50 -5.71 3.79
N GLY A 234 2.86 -5.95 2.64
CA GLY A 234 1.54 -6.55 2.59
C GLY A 234 1.47 -7.83 1.76
N ILE A 235 0.64 -8.78 2.18
CA ILE A 235 0.22 -9.91 1.36
C ILE A 235 -1.29 -9.79 1.12
N VAL A 236 -1.66 -9.78 -0.16
CA VAL A 236 -3.05 -9.78 -0.62
C VAL A 236 -3.39 -11.18 -1.12
N VAL A 237 -4.42 -11.80 -0.53
CA VAL A 237 -4.95 -13.09 -1.02
C VAL A 237 -6.36 -12.86 -1.51
N SER A 238 -6.61 -13.15 -2.80
CA SER A 238 -7.92 -12.96 -3.42
C SER A 238 -8.98 -13.91 -2.86
N THR A 239 -10.24 -13.55 -3.04
CA THR A 239 -11.39 -14.40 -2.69
C THR A 239 -11.21 -15.83 -3.23
N ASN A 240 -11.56 -16.83 -2.43
CA ASN A 240 -11.42 -18.26 -2.73
C ASN A 240 -9.98 -18.80 -2.89
N ASN A 241 -8.96 -17.95 -2.80
CA ASN A 241 -7.57 -18.40 -2.77
C ASN A 241 -7.08 -18.60 -1.33
N SER A 242 -6.06 -19.44 -1.20
CA SER A 242 -5.31 -19.64 0.03
C SER A 242 -3.81 -19.56 -0.27
N PHE A 243 -3.05 -18.96 0.63
CA PHE A 243 -1.61 -18.88 0.54
C PHE A 243 -0.98 -19.23 1.88
N SER A 244 0.03 -20.08 1.89
CA SER A 244 0.79 -20.44 3.10
C SER A 244 2.21 -19.89 2.99
N TYR A 245 2.61 -19.11 3.97
CA TYR A 245 3.95 -18.53 4.06
C TYR A 245 4.63 -18.98 5.35
N ALA A 246 5.67 -19.79 5.21
CA ALA A 246 6.36 -20.44 6.32
C ALA A 246 7.68 -19.76 6.73
N ASN A 247 8.12 -18.76 5.96
CA ASN A 247 9.39 -18.06 6.19
C ASN A 247 9.18 -16.80 7.04
N ASN A 248 10.29 -16.26 7.54
CA ASN A 248 10.30 -15.09 8.42
C ASN A 248 10.05 -13.79 7.64
N ILE A 249 8.92 -13.14 7.90
CA ILE A 249 8.73 -11.73 7.57
C ILE A 249 9.49 -10.91 8.63
N GLY A 250 10.62 -10.30 8.28
CA GLY A 250 11.36 -9.49 9.25
C GLY A 250 12.86 -9.43 9.08
N ALA A 251 13.49 -10.52 8.63
CA ALA A 251 14.93 -10.82 8.75
C ALA A 251 15.97 -9.74 8.37
N THR A 252 15.59 -8.69 7.65
CA THR A 252 16.51 -7.68 7.09
C THR A 252 16.19 -6.23 7.47
N GLN A 253 15.00 -5.93 8.00
CA GLN A 253 14.54 -4.59 8.36
C GLN A 253 13.50 -4.73 9.47
N GLU A 254 13.92 -4.56 10.73
CA GLU A 254 13.07 -4.88 11.87
C GLU A 254 11.88 -3.92 11.96
N ASP A 255 12.03 -2.62 11.64
CA ASP A 255 11.00 -1.58 11.84
C ASP A 255 9.82 -1.54 10.84
N LYS A 256 9.60 -2.57 10.03
CA LYS A 256 8.44 -2.61 9.10
C LYS A 256 7.18 -3.15 9.79
N SER A 257 6.03 -2.69 9.35
CA SER A 257 4.72 -3.27 9.70
C SER A 257 4.33 -4.37 8.69
N PHE A 258 3.38 -5.22 9.07
CA PHE A 258 2.83 -6.24 8.21
C PHE A 258 1.32 -6.05 8.02
N VAL A 259 0.82 -6.23 6.80
CA VAL A 259 -0.61 -6.19 6.51
C VAL A 259 -1.10 -7.40 5.73
N LYS A 260 -2.16 -8.05 6.21
CA LYS A 260 -2.97 -9.01 5.44
C LYS A 260 -4.16 -8.28 4.84
N SER A 261 -4.31 -8.39 3.52
CA SER A 261 -5.44 -7.83 2.77
C SER A 261 -6.07 -8.89 1.84
N GLY A 262 -7.18 -8.52 1.20
CA GLY A 262 -7.97 -9.40 0.33
C GLY A 262 -8.77 -10.44 1.11
N ASP A 263 -9.82 -10.97 0.49
CA ASP A 263 -10.82 -11.81 1.16
C ASP A 263 -10.39 -13.27 1.38
N GLY A 264 -9.29 -13.68 0.77
CA GLY A 264 -8.76 -15.03 0.87
C GLY A 264 -8.06 -15.33 2.20
N THR A 265 -7.52 -16.54 2.28
CA THR A 265 -6.85 -17.06 3.49
C THR A 265 -5.34 -16.95 3.37
N LEU A 266 -4.70 -16.33 4.36
CA LEU A 266 -3.24 -16.39 4.54
C LEU A 266 -2.93 -17.23 5.77
N THR A 267 -2.12 -18.26 5.63
CA THR A 267 -1.54 -19.00 6.76
C THR A 267 -0.10 -18.55 6.96
N LEU A 268 0.22 -18.02 8.15
CA LEU A 268 1.60 -17.73 8.55
C LEU A 268 2.10 -18.83 9.48
N SER A 269 3.16 -19.53 9.09
CA SER A 269 3.79 -20.59 9.91
C SER A 269 5.22 -20.26 10.34
N GLY A 270 5.81 -19.19 9.79
CA GLY A 270 7.15 -18.74 10.19
C GLY A 270 7.14 -17.93 11.48
N ALA A 271 8.24 -17.99 12.23
CA ALA A 271 8.51 -17.08 13.33
C ALA A 271 8.90 -15.70 12.75
N ASN A 272 7.93 -14.78 12.70
CA ASN A 272 8.12 -13.47 12.11
C ASN A 272 8.85 -12.53 13.08
N THR A 273 9.65 -11.61 12.55
CA THR A 273 10.55 -10.73 13.33
C THR A 273 10.43 -9.25 12.96
N TYR A 274 9.46 -8.87 12.12
CA TYR A 274 9.11 -7.46 11.98
C TYR A 274 8.66 -6.90 13.35
N THR A 275 8.89 -5.61 13.62
CA THR A 275 8.61 -4.94 14.92
C THR A 275 7.48 -3.93 14.81
N GLY A 276 7.05 -3.62 13.58
CA GLY A 276 5.87 -2.81 13.32
C GLY A 276 4.56 -3.55 13.56
N THR A 277 3.44 -2.85 13.38
CA THR A 277 2.10 -3.37 13.65
C THR A 277 1.72 -4.51 12.70
N THR A 278 0.98 -5.50 13.20
CA THR A 278 0.28 -6.49 12.38
C THR A 278 -1.14 -5.99 12.11
N THR A 279 -1.49 -5.73 10.86
CA THR A 279 -2.84 -5.29 10.46
C THR A 279 -3.55 -6.36 9.64
N ILE A 280 -4.79 -6.68 9.98
CA ILE A 280 -5.66 -7.57 9.20
C ILE A 280 -6.80 -6.74 8.63
N ASN A 281 -6.68 -6.33 7.37
CA ASN A 281 -7.65 -5.49 6.66
C ASN A 281 -8.80 -6.28 6.03
N GLY A 282 -8.68 -7.60 5.91
CA GLY A 282 -9.70 -8.44 5.29
C GLY A 282 -9.30 -9.91 5.18
N GLY A 283 -10.30 -10.74 4.85
CA GLY A 283 -10.15 -12.19 4.74
C GLY A 283 -9.75 -12.85 6.06
N THR A 284 -9.02 -13.95 5.98
CA THR A 284 -8.58 -14.72 7.16
C THR A 284 -7.06 -14.75 7.25
N LEU A 285 -6.51 -14.37 8.40
CA LEU A 285 -5.15 -14.68 8.81
C LEU A 285 -5.18 -15.89 9.75
N VAL A 286 -4.59 -17.00 9.33
CA VAL A 286 -4.47 -18.23 10.11
C VAL A 286 -3.08 -18.30 10.73
N LEU A 287 -3.03 -18.53 12.04
CA LEU A 287 -1.80 -18.94 12.71
C LEU A 287 -1.53 -20.40 12.31
N GLY A 288 -0.39 -20.65 11.69
CA GLY A 288 0.04 -21.97 11.22
C GLY A 288 1.11 -22.62 12.10
N ALA A 289 1.55 -21.94 13.16
CA ALA A 289 2.46 -22.40 14.20
C ALA A 289 2.33 -21.49 15.44
N ASP A 290 2.91 -21.92 16.56
CA ASP A 290 3.03 -21.07 17.75
C ASP A 290 3.95 -19.87 17.50
N SER A 291 3.67 -18.75 18.17
CA SER A 291 4.52 -17.54 18.12
C SER A 291 4.83 -17.05 16.71
N THR A 292 3.87 -17.15 15.80
CA THR A 292 3.98 -16.71 14.42
C THR A 292 3.90 -15.20 14.29
N LEU A 293 3.01 -14.52 15.03
CA LEU A 293 3.02 -13.07 15.09
C LEU A 293 4.09 -12.60 16.09
N PRO A 294 4.90 -11.57 15.76
CA PRO A 294 5.97 -11.14 16.65
C PRO A 294 5.43 -10.69 18.01
N ALA A 295 6.16 -11.04 19.07
CA ALA A 295 5.79 -10.66 20.43
C ALA A 295 5.82 -9.13 20.59
N ALA A 296 4.96 -8.60 21.46
CA ALA A 296 4.81 -7.17 21.77
C ALA A 296 4.34 -6.24 20.64
N ASN A 297 4.28 -6.69 19.38
CA ASN A 297 3.72 -5.87 18.29
C ASN A 297 2.22 -5.68 18.46
N ALA A 298 1.74 -4.45 18.26
CA ALA A 298 0.32 -4.17 18.21
C ALA A 298 -0.35 -4.94 17.07
N VAL A 299 -1.59 -5.37 17.29
CA VAL A 299 -2.45 -5.98 16.28
C VAL A 299 -3.64 -5.07 16.01
N ILE A 300 -3.90 -4.80 14.74
CA ILE A 300 -5.10 -4.09 14.29
C ILE A 300 -5.97 -5.06 13.51
N LEU A 301 -7.21 -5.24 13.97
CA LEU A 301 -8.26 -5.91 13.20
C LEU A 301 -9.12 -4.83 12.53
N ALA A 302 -9.11 -4.80 11.19
CA ALA A 302 -9.69 -3.73 10.37
C ALA A 302 -10.78 -4.20 9.38
N GLY A 303 -11.28 -5.42 9.52
CA GLY A 303 -12.36 -5.99 8.69
C GLY A 303 -12.19 -7.47 8.35
N GLY A 304 -11.53 -8.27 9.20
CA GLY A 304 -11.19 -9.67 8.88
C GLY A 304 -11.24 -10.63 10.05
N THR A 305 -10.72 -11.84 9.83
CA THR A 305 -10.66 -12.93 10.81
C THR A 305 -9.22 -13.24 11.19
N LEU A 306 -8.92 -13.30 12.50
CA LEU A 306 -7.72 -13.95 13.02
C LEU A 306 -8.11 -15.35 13.53
N GLN A 307 -7.52 -16.39 12.95
CA GLN A 307 -7.83 -17.78 13.28
C GLN A 307 -6.64 -18.47 13.95
N MET A 308 -6.85 -18.99 15.15
CA MET A 308 -5.77 -19.54 15.99
C MET A 308 -5.50 -21.03 15.74
N GLY A 309 -6.54 -21.81 15.42
CA GLY A 309 -6.41 -23.27 15.40
C GLY A 309 -5.95 -23.82 16.77
N SER A 310 -4.96 -24.71 16.76
CA SER A 310 -4.33 -25.24 17.98
C SER A 310 -3.16 -24.39 18.48
N TYR A 311 -2.84 -23.29 17.81
CA TYR A 311 -1.61 -22.54 18.04
C TYR A 311 -1.81 -21.37 18.99
N SER A 312 -0.75 -21.06 19.72
CA SER A 312 -0.71 -20.00 20.71
C SER A 312 0.16 -18.83 20.26
N ASN A 313 -0.27 -17.60 20.57
CA ASN A 313 0.51 -16.40 20.33
C ASN A 313 0.37 -15.40 21.47
N ALA A 314 1.45 -14.71 21.79
CA ALA A 314 1.43 -13.52 22.64
C ALA A 314 1.83 -12.31 21.79
N VAL A 315 1.04 -11.24 21.85
CA VAL A 315 1.22 -10.03 21.05
C VAL A 315 1.07 -8.78 21.92
N GLY A 316 1.28 -7.61 21.33
CA GLY A 316 1.03 -6.31 21.95
C GLY A 316 -0.46 -6.00 22.12
N THR A 317 -0.81 -4.72 22.07
CA THR A 317 -2.20 -4.27 22.23
C THR A 317 -3.07 -4.64 21.02
N LEU A 318 -4.35 -4.87 21.24
CA LEU A 318 -5.35 -5.02 20.19
C LEU A 318 -6.08 -3.69 19.95
N THR A 319 -6.19 -3.30 18.68
CA THR A 319 -7.10 -2.26 18.21
C THR A 319 -8.11 -2.88 17.25
N VAL A 320 -9.40 -2.53 17.42
CA VAL A 320 -10.48 -3.04 16.58
C VAL A 320 -11.16 -1.88 15.85
N THR A 321 -11.10 -1.93 14.53
CA THR A 321 -11.76 -1.01 13.60
C THR A 321 -12.63 -1.83 12.63
N GLY A 322 -13.88 -1.45 12.38
CA GLY A 322 -14.80 -2.27 11.57
C GLY A 322 -15.30 -3.55 12.26
N THR A 323 -15.91 -4.47 11.52
CA THR A 323 -16.46 -5.73 12.05
C THR A 323 -15.44 -6.85 11.88
N ASN A 324 -15.04 -7.48 12.99
CA ASN A 324 -13.94 -8.45 13.01
C ASN A 324 -14.30 -9.73 13.74
N THR A 325 -13.59 -10.80 13.40
CA THR A 325 -13.72 -12.11 14.06
C THR A 325 -12.38 -12.57 14.62
N ILE A 326 -12.37 -13.14 15.82
CA ILE A 326 -11.32 -14.06 16.24
C ILE A 326 -11.93 -15.46 16.31
N ALA A 327 -11.48 -16.33 15.42
CA ALA A 327 -11.87 -17.72 15.39
C ALA A 327 -10.93 -18.50 16.34
N VAL A 328 -11.45 -18.79 17.53
CA VAL A 328 -10.68 -19.50 18.56
C VAL A 328 -10.67 -20.99 18.29
N GLY A 329 -9.57 -21.64 18.65
CA GLY A 329 -9.46 -23.08 18.75
C GLY A 329 -8.91 -23.48 20.12
N THR A 330 -8.10 -24.53 20.17
CA THR A 330 -7.54 -25.06 21.42
C THR A 330 -6.29 -24.31 21.90
N GLY A 331 -5.70 -23.45 21.05
CA GLY A 331 -4.59 -22.59 21.42
C GLY A 331 -4.99 -21.38 22.28
N THR A 332 -4.01 -20.53 22.59
CA THR A 332 -4.21 -19.32 23.41
C THR A 332 -3.72 -18.05 22.72
N LEU A 333 -4.47 -16.95 22.81
CA LEU A 333 -4.07 -15.66 22.27
C LEU A 333 -4.05 -14.63 23.39
N ARG A 334 -2.86 -14.10 23.66
CA ARG A 334 -2.59 -13.20 24.77
C ARG A 334 -2.20 -11.84 24.23
N PHE A 335 -3.03 -10.84 24.46
CA PHE A 335 -2.75 -9.44 24.15
C PHE A 335 -2.18 -8.74 25.39
N ALA A 336 -1.37 -7.71 25.15
CA ALA A 336 -1.05 -6.75 26.18
C ALA A 336 -2.32 -5.99 26.64
N ASN A 337 -2.21 -5.23 27.75
CA ASN A 337 -3.30 -4.37 28.21
C ASN A 337 -3.70 -3.40 27.09
N SER A 338 -4.93 -3.54 26.61
CA SER A 338 -5.46 -2.80 25.47
C SER A 338 -6.45 -1.71 25.89
N ALA A 339 -6.63 -1.45 27.19
CA ALA A 339 -7.59 -0.47 27.70
C ALA A 339 -7.36 0.97 27.18
N GLY A 340 -6.11 1.30 26.81
CA GLY A 340 -5.74 2.58 26.21
C GLY A 340 -5.98 2.68 24.69
N ALA A 341 -6.30 1.58 24.01
CA ALA A 341 -6.52 1.58 22.56
C ALA A 341 -7.96 2.02 22.21
N THR A 342 -8.11 2.90 21.24
CA THR A 342 -9.44 3.33 20.78
C THR A 342 -10.07 2.27 19.89
N TRP A 343 -11.22 1.72 20.30
CA TRP A 343 -11.99 0.80 19.46
C TRP A 343 -13.20 1.50 18.84
N THR A 344 -13.26 1.49 17.52
CA THR A 344 -14.40 2.00 16.74
C THR A 344 -15.22 0.87 16.12
N GLY A 345 -14.66 -0.34 16.07
CA GLY A 345 -15.27 -1.54 15.51
C GLY A 345 -15.92 -2.47 16.54
N SER A 346 -16.38 -3.63 16.05
CA SER A 346 -16.90 -4.74 16.84
C SER A 346 -16.03 -5.98 16.68
N LEU A 347 -16.01 -6.83 17.71
CA LEU A 347 -15.25 -8.07 17.75
C LEU A 347 -16.18 -9.23 18.08
N VAL A 348 -16.22 -10.22 17.19
CA VAL A 348 -16.93 -11.48 17.41
C VAL A 348 -15.91 -12.57 17.71
N LEU A 349 -16.09 -13.25 18.83
CA LEU A 349 -15.34 -14.46 19.17
C LEU A 349 -16.20 -15.67 18.78
N THR A 350 -15.64 -16.55 17.95
CA THR A 350 -16.31 -17.77 17.46
C THR A 350 -15.48 -19.00 17.77
N GLY A 351 -16.11 -20.18 17.80
CA GLY A 351 -15.47 -21.44 18.15
C GLY A 351 -15.63 -21.80 19.64
N ALA A 352 -14.88 -22.82 20.09
CA ALA A 352 -14.95 -23.31 21.46
C ALA A 352 -14.02 -22.50 22.37
N LEU A 353 -14.57 -21.47 23.03
CA LEU A 353 -13.82 -20.64 23.97
C LEU A 353 -13.54 -21.42 25.26
N GLY A 354 -12.30 -21.84 25.45
CA GLY A 354 -11.82 -22.34 26.74
C GLY A 354 -11.60 -21.19 27.74
N ALA A 355 -11.58 -21.51 29.03
CA ALA A 355 -11.43 -20.52 30.11
C ALA A 355 -10.15 -19.66 29.99
N ASN A 356 -9.15 -20.14 29.24
CA ASN A 356 -7.85 -19.50 29.04
C ASN A 356 -7.55 -19.15 27.58
N SER A 357 -8.55 -19.13 26.69
CA SER A 357 -8.32 -18.98 25.24
C SER A 357 -7.87 -17.58 24.85
N ILE A 358 -8.51 -16.52 25.37
CA ILE A 358 -8.19 -15.13 25.03
C ILE A 358 -7.90 -14.35 26.30
N GLN A 359 -6.75 -13.67 26.34
CA GLN A 359 -6.33 -12.84 27.46
C GLN A 359 -5.98 -11.42 27.02
N PHE A 360 -6.33 -10.43 27.84
CA PHE A 360 -5.88 -9.04 27.73
C PHE A 360 -5.20 -8.60 29.03
N GLY A 361 -3.89 -8.35 28.97
CA GLY A 361 -3.11 -8.04 30.16
C GLY A 361 -3.16 -9.17 31.21
N THR A 362 -3.00 -8.80 32.48
CA THR A 362 -2.93 -9.75 33.61
C THR A 362 -3.96 -9.46 34.71
N THR A 363 -4.87 -8.53 34.47
CA THR A 363 -5.90 -8.08 35.42
C THR A 363 -7.22 -7.85 34.70
N SER A 364 -8.30 -7.62 35.45
CA SER A 364 -9.58 -7.21 34.87
C SER A 364 -9.57 -5.83 34.20
N GLY A 365 -8.45 -5.07 34.29
CA GLY A 365 -8.27 -3.78 33.63
C GLY A 365 -7.61 -3.88 32.24
N GLY A 366 -7.49 -5.08 31.67
CA GLY A 366 -6.89 -5.28 30.35
C GLY A 366 -7.71 -4.69 29.18
N LEU A 367 -8.98 -4.42 29.41
CA LEU A 367 -9.91 -3.73 28.51
C LEU A 367 -10.77 -2.74 29.31
N SER A 368 -11.20 -1.68 28.65
CA SER A 368 -12.22 -0.76 29.18
C SER A 368 -13.64 -1.34 29.02
N GLN A 369 -14.59 -0.83 29.79
CA GLN A 369 -16.00 -1.24 29.68
C GLN A 369 -16.58 -0.95 28.28
N ALA A 370 -16.17 0.15 27.66
CA ALA A 370 -16.58 0.50 26.29
C ALA A 370 -16.06 -0.52 25.26
N GLN A 371 -14.87 -1.09 25.46
CA GLN A 371 -14.34 -2.15 24.60
C GLN A 371 -15.05 -3.47 24.84
N LEU A 372 -15.31 -3.86 26.10
CA LEU A 372 -16.05 -5.08 26.42
C LEU A 372 -17.45 -5.09 25.79
N ALA A 373 -18.15 -3.95 25.78
CA ALA A 373 -19.46 -3.80 25.13
C ALA A 373 -19.43 -4.00 23.59
N ARG A 374 -18.25 -4.02 22.97
CA ARG A 374 -18.05 -4.26 21.53
C ARG A 374 -17.69 -5.71 21.22
N ILE A 375 -17.53 -6.56 22.25
CA ILE A 375 -17.18 -7.97 22.10
C ILE A 375 -18.43 -8.83 22.28
N THR A 376 -18.61 -9.80 21.39
CA THR A 376 -19.61 -10.84 21.56
C THR A 376 -18.98 -12.22 21.41
N ILE A 377 -19.46 -13.23 22.14
CA ILE A 377 -19.11 -14.64 21.96
C ILE A 377 -20.35 -15.39 21.52
N ASN A 378 -20.38 -15.85 20.27
CA ASN A 378 -21.56 -16.52 19.70
C ASN A 378 -22.88 -15.74 19.99
N GLY A 379 -22.82 -14.40 19.95
CA GLY A 379 -23.95 -13.51 20.24
C GLY A 379 -24.15 -13.12 21.71
N ASN A 380 -23.37 -13.65 22.65
CA ASN A 380 -23.49 -13.35 24.09
C ASN A 380 -22.51 -12.25 24.54
N GLU A 381 -22.89 -11.49 25.57
CA GLU A 381 -22.04 -10.50 26.23
C GLU A 381 -20.89 -11.17 27.01
N VAL A 382 -19.82 -10.40 27.21
CA VAL A 382 -18.57 -10.89 27.81
C VAL A 382 -18.13 -10.03 28.99
N PHE A 383 -17.32 -10.60 29.86
CA PHE A 383 -16.54 -9.87 30.86
C PHE A 383 -15.08 -10.33 30.84
N ILE A 384 -14.22 -9.57 31.51
CA ILE A 384 -12.82 -9.92 31.73
C ILE A 384 -12.62 -10.27 33.22
N ASN A 385 -12.06 -11.45 33.49
CA ASN A 385 -11.86 -11.92 34.86
C ASN A 385 -10.62 -11.29 35.53
N GLY A 386 -10.41 -11.59 36.81
CA GLY A 386 -9.28 -11.05 37.60
C GLY A 386 -7.88 -11.41 37.06
N SER A 387 -7.78 -12.41 36.19
CA SER A 387 -6.54 -12.85 35.54
C SER A 387 -6.42 -12.33 34.09
N GLY A 388 -7.34 -11.48 33.63
CA GLY A 388 -7.32 -10.88 32.29
C GLY A 388 -7.94 -11.73 31.19
N TYR A 389 -8.56 -12.88 31.50
CA TYR A 389 -9.20 -13.72 30.48
C TYR A 389 -10.62 -13.27 30.17
N ILE A 390 -10.99 -13.35 28.89
CA ILE A 390 -12.37 -13.15 28.45
C ILE A 390 -13.21 -14.37 28.83
N ALA A 391 -14.39 -14.13 29.42
CA ALA A 391 -15.38 -15.14 29.74
C ALA A 391 -16.80 -14.64 29.41
N MET A 392 -17.73 -15.57 29.20
CA MET A 392 -19.15 -15.25 29.00
C MET A 392 -19.79 -14.87 30.33
N VAL A 393 -20.64 -13.84 30.34
CA VAL A 393 -21.44 -13.51 31.52
C VAL A 393 -22.39 -14.68 31.85
N PRO A 394 -22.34 -15.27 33.06
CA PRO A 394 -23.23 -16.38 33.41
C PRO A 394 -24.69 -15.92 33.54
N GLY A 395 -25.60 -16.52 32.76
CA GLY A 395 -27.05 -16.28 32.84
C GLY A 395 -27.58 -15.32 31.78
N GLY A 396 -28.36 -15.86 30.83
CA GLY A 396 -28.99 -15.08 29.76
C GLY A 396 -30.02 -14.08 30.31
N THR A 397 -30.12 -12.93 29.63
CA THR A 397 -30.88 -11.70 29.94
C THR A 397 -30.31 -10.83 31.07
N VAL A 398 -29.49 -9.84 30.68
CA VAL A 398 -29.16 -8.69 31.53
C VAL A 398 -29.92 -7.46 31.03
N PHE A 399 -30.64 -6.83 31.94
CA PHE A 399 -31.36 -5.58 31.76
C PHE A 399 -30.37 -4.44 31.45
N ARG A 400 -30.66 -3.67 30.39
CA ARG A 400 -29.99 -2.41 30.10
C ARG A 400 -30.59 -1.32 30.98
N PHE A 401 -29.84 -0.81 31.96
CA PHE A 401 -30.10 0.54 32.46
C PHE A 401 -29.42 1.50 31.50
N TRP A 402 -30.24 2.30 30.81
CA TRP A 402 -29.83 3.36 29.90
C TRP A 402 -29.27 4.56 30.64
#